data_AF-A0A0F9ULG9-F1
#
_entry.id   AF-A0A0F9ULG9-F1
#
_cell.length_a   1.000
_cell.length_b   1.000
_cell.length_c   1.000
_cell.angle_alpha   90.00
_cell.angle_beta   90.00
_cell.angle_gamma   90.00
#
_symmetry.space_group_name_H-M   'P 1'
#
loop_
_entity.id
_entity.type
_entity.pdbx_description
1 polymer ?
#
loop_
_entity_poly.entity_id
_entity_poly.type
_entity_poly.pdbx_seq_one_letter_code
_entity_poly.pdbx_strand_id
1 'polypeptide(L)'
;MPENDKELRWTVVLDWLNILSMLNLSNINQISELKKLKALRRITKTYGSEKLITFEPDYLEEIVVKELRELMKKELLLMAKKEKERIENLKNRVMPFKGGGVFKLDPKDLKEFNGDPEKLLKHLYKKFRQGEEDKDDDKKEYKEDNDFYFI
;
A
#
# COMPACT_ATOMS: atom_id res chain seq x y z
N MET A 1 23.10 12.33 -14.22
CA MET A 1 22.97 12.91 -12.87
C MET A 1 24.30 12.79 -12.11
N PRO A 2 25.30 13.66 -12.32
CA PRO A 2 26.63 13.49 -11.71
C PRO A 2 27.02 14.55 -10.64
N GLU A 3 26.20 15.57 -10.37
CA GLU A 3 26.61 16.66 -9.46
C GLU A 3 26.45 16.35 -7.97
N ASN A 4 25.53 15.45 -7.58
CA ASN A 4 25.27 15.16 -6.16
C ASN A 4 26.44 14.44 -5.44
N ASP A 5 27.25 13.66 -6.16
CA ASP A 5 28.27 12.81 -5.52
C ASP A 5 29.44 13.64 -4.96
N LYS A 6 29.68 14.83 -5.53
CA LYS A 6 30.75 15.73 -5.05
C LYS A 6 30.39 16.40 -3.72
N GLU A 7 29.11 16.58 -3.41
CA GLU A 7 28.65 17.33 -2.22
C GLU A 7 28.58 16.46 -0.97
N LEU A 8 28.60 15.13 -1.08
CA LEU A 8 28.41 14.21 0.04
C LEU A 8 29.72 13.58 0.56
N ARG A 9 30.87 14.24 0.38
CA ARG A 9 32.19 13.70 0.81
C ARG A 9 32.28 13.35 2.30
N TRP A 10 31.52 14.04 3.16
CA TRP A 10 31.46 13.75 4.60
C TRP A 10 30.90 12.36 4.91
N THR A 11 30.15 11.76 3.99
CA THR A 11 29.53 10.43 4.19
C THR A 11 30.54 9.30 4.31
N VAL A 12 31.78 9.51 3.85
CA VAL A 12 32.89 8.55 3.99
C VAL A 12 33.28 8.33 5.45
N VAL A 13 32.94 9.26 6.34
CA VAL A 13 33.24 9.21 7.78
C VAL A 13 32.18 8.41 8.56
N LEU A 14 31.02 8.13 7.97
CA LEU A 14 29.92 7.46 8.66
C LEU A 14 30.13 5.95 8.80
N ASP A 15 29.99 5.43 10.02
CA ASP A 15 29.81 4.01 10.25
C ASP A 15 28.33 3.60 10.10
N TRP A 16 28.02 3.04 8.93
CA TRP A 16 26.68 2.53 8.65
C TRP A 16 26.25 1.37 9.55
N LEU A 17 27.18 0.58 10.10
CA LEU A 17 26.84 -0.48 11.04
C LEU A 17 26.36 0.12 12.37
N ASN A 18 27.04 1.17 12.86
CA ASN A 18 26.62 1.86 14.07
C ASN A 18 25.27 2.55 13.88
N ILE A 19 25.07 3.22 12.74
CA ILE A 19 23.77 3.82 12.37
C ILE A 19 22.63 2.77 12.37
N LEU A 20 22.88 1.58 11.82
CA LEU A 20 21.89 0.50 11.81
C LEU A 20 21.58 -0.01 13.22
N SER A 21 22.62 -0.17 14.04
CA SER A 21 22.49 -0.53 15.46
C SER A 21 21.61 0.49 16.21
N MET A 22 21.89 1.79 16.08
CA MET A 22 21.11 2.88 16.70
C MET A 22 19.65 2.96 16.21
N LEU A 23 19.37 2.45 15.01
CA LEU A 23 18.03 2.34 14.45
C LEU A 23 17.33 1.02 14.80
N ASN A 24 18.01 0.11 15.51
CA ASN A 24 17.56 -1.27 15.76
C ASN A 24 17.21 -2.01 14.47
N LEU A 25 18.01 -1.83 13.42
CA LEU A 25 17.84 -2.48 12.12
C LEU A 25 18.88 -3.58 11.93
N SER A 26 18.42 -4.72 11.43
CA SER A 26 19.26 -5.90 11.16
C SER A 26 19.97 -5.84 9.80
N ASN A 27 19.44 -5.08 8.84
CA ASN A 27 19.97 -5.03 7.49
C ASN A 27 19.81 -3.62 6.89
N ILE A 28 20.85 -3.16 6.19
CA ILE A 28 20.87 -1.88 5.49
C ILE A 28 19.76 -1.73 4.43
N ASN A 29 19.28 -2.85 3.86
CA ASN A 29 18.21 -2.89 2.89
C ASN A 29 16.84 -2.54 3.48
N GLN A 30 16.71 -2.53 4.82
CA GLN A 30 15.50 -2.04 5.50
C GLN A 30 15.35 -0.52 5.37
N ILE A 31 16.43 0.20 5.02
CA ILE A 31 16.42 1.61 4.68
C ILE A 31 16.50 1.75 3.16
N SER A 32 15.46 2.27 2.53
CA SER A 32 15.47 2.48 1.08
C SER A 32 16.54 3.51 0.68
N GLU A 33 17.21 3.30 -0.46
CA GLU A 33 18.23 4.20 -0.99
C GLU A 33 17.74 5.64 -1.14
N LEU A 34 16.47 5.80 -1.56
CA LEU A 34 15.82 7.11 -1.65
C LEU A 34 15.78 7.84 -0.29
N LYS A 35 15.59 7.12 0.82
CA LYS A 35 15.59 7.71 2.17
C LYS A 35 16.98 8.08 2.62
N LYS A 36 17.98 7.23 2.36
CA LYS A 36 19.39 7.54 2.63
C LYS A 36 19.78 8.84 1.94
N LEU A 37 19.57 8.93 0.62
CA LEU A 37 19.86 10.13 -0.15
C LEU A 37 19.09 11.36 0.35
N LYS A 38 17.81 11.20 0.71
CA LYS A 38 16.99 12.31 1.21
C LYS A 38 17.47 12.82 2.57
N ALA A 39 17.85 11.91 3.48
CA ALA A 39 18.41 12.27 4.78
C ALA A 39 19.74 13.01 4.59
N LEU A 40 20.66 12.43 3.82
CA LEU A 40 21.97 13.02 3.53
C LEU A 40 21.84 14.41 2.90
N ARG A 41 20.97 14.58 1.90
CA ARG A 41 20.71 15.90 1.29
C ARG A 41 20.17 16.93 2.27
N ARG A 42 19.28 16.55 3.17
CA ARG A 42 18.73 17.47 4.18
C ARG A 42 19.79 17.91 5.17
N ILE A 43 20.61 16.96 5.64
CA ILE A 43 21.71 17.23 6.56
C ILE A 43 22.74 18.15 5.88
N THR A 44 23.16 17.82 4.66
CA THR A 44 24.05 18.66 3.85
C THR A 44 23.49 20.06 3.63
N LYS A 45 22.18 20.19 3.34
CA LYS A 45 21.53 21.50 3.18
C LYS A 45 21.50 22.31 4.48
N THR A 46 21.33 21.66 5.63
CA THR A 46 21.21 22.35 6.93
C THR A 46 22.57 22.81 7.47
N TYR A 47 23.61 21.99 7.33
CA TYR A 47 24.90 22.25 7.97
C TYR A 47 26.01 22.64 7.00
N GLY A 48 25.89 22.28 5.72
CA GLY A 48 26.95 22.44 4.72
C GLY A 48 28.00 21.33 4.80
N SER A 49 28.49 20.87 3.65
CA SER A 49 29.43 19.75 3.55
C SER A 49 30.76 20.01 4.26
N GLU A 50 31.27 21.24 4.20
CA GLU A 50 32.54 21.62 4.84
C GLU A 50 32.48 21.50 6.36
N LYS A 51 31.36 21.92 6.96
CA LYS A 51 31.15 21.83 8.41
C LYS A 51 30.93 20.40 8.87
N LEU A 52 30.21 19.60 8.09
CA LEU A 52 29.93 18.21 8.43
C LEU A 52 31.19 17.33 8.48
N ILE A 53 32.21 17.63 7.67
CA ILE A 53 33.51 16.93 7.72
C ILE A 53 34.24 17.20 9.04
N THR A 54 33.99 18.34 9.69
CA THR A 54 34.66 18.71 10.94
C THR A 54 34.01 18.14 12.19
N PHE A 55 32.82 17.54 12.07
CA PHE A 55 32.12 16.94 13.21
C PHE A 55 32.73 15.61 13.60
N GLU A 56 32.61 15.27 14.88
CA GLU A 56 32.97 13.93 15.35
C GLU A 56 32.06 12.88 14.70
N PRO A 57 32.60 11.70 14.34
CA PRO A 57 31.83 10.64 13.67
C PRO A 57 30.57 10.25 14.43
N ASP A 58 30.66 10.04 15.75
CA ASP A 58 29.53 9.65 16.59
C ASP A 58 28.39 10.68 16.53
N TYR A 59 28.73 11.97 16.60
CA TYR A 59 27.74 13.04 16.52
C TYR A 59 27.11 13.14 15.12
N LEU A 60 27.90 12.93 14.07
CA LEU A 60 27.43 12.90 12.70
C LEU A 60 26.44 11.75 12.47
N GLU A 61 26.73 10.59 13.03
CA GLU A 61 25.88 9.41 12.99
C GLU A 61 24.56 9.64 13.73
N GLU A 62 24.58 10.27 14.91
CA GLU A 62 23.37 10.64 15.64
C GLU A 62 22.44 11.54 14.81
N ILE A 63 23.01 12.53 14.10
CA ILE A 63 22.25 13.42 13.21
C ILE A 63 21.60 12.60 12.08
N VAL A 64 22.37 11.70 11.46
CA VAL A 64 21.87 10.82 10.39
C VAL A 64 20.74 9.91 10.88
N VAL A 65 20.94 9.27 12.04
CA VAL A 65 19.95 8.42 12.69
C VAL A 65 18.65 9.18 12.98
N LYS A 66 18.76 10.40 13.50
CA LYS A 66 17.60 11.24 13.81
C LYS A 66 16.77 11.54 12.56
N GLU A 67 17.42 11.95 11.47
CA GLU A 67 16.74 12.27 10.21
C GLU A 67 16.11 11.02 9.57
N LEU A 68 16.82 9.89 9.56
CA LEU A 68 16.30 8.62 9.06
C LEU A 68 15.09 8.14 9.86
N ARG A 69 15.14 8.23 11.19
CA ARG A 69 14.04 7.86 12.09
C ARG A 69 12.80 8.71 11.82
N GLU A 70 12.95 10.00 11.58
CA GLU A 70 11.83 10.87 11.19
C GLU A 70 11.21 10.47 9.86
N LEU A 71 12.04 10.20 8.84
CA LEU A 71 11.57 9.79 7.52
C LEU A 71 10.81 8.46 7.58
N MET A 72 11.30 7.49 8.36
CA MET A 72 10.63 6.20 8.55
C MET A 72 9.31 6.35 9.31
N LYS A 73 9.25 7.15 10.38
CA LYS A 73 8.00 7.43 11.10
C LYS A 73 6.93 8.05 10.19
N LYS A 74 7.31 9.04 9.37
CA LYS A 74 6.40 9.70 8.42
C LYS A 74 5.81 8.70 7.42
N GLU A 75 6.60 7.73 6.97
CA GLU A 75 6.12 6.69 6.06
C GLU A 75 5.16 5.71 6.73
N LEU A 76 5.47 5.23 7.95
CA LEU A 76 4.55 4.36 8.70
C LEU A 76 3.18 5.02 8.90
N LEU A 77 3.17 6.32 9.20
CA LEU A 77 1.93 7.10 9.31
C LEU A 77 1.19 7.19 7.96
N LEU A 78 1.91 7.43 6.86
CA LEU A 78 1.32 7.47 5.52
C LEU A 78 0.74 6.11 5.10
N MET A 79 1.43 5.01 5.40
CA MET A 79 0.94 3.66 5.14
C MET A 79 -0.32 3.36 5.96
N ALA A 80 -0.30 3.68 7.26
CA ALA A 80 -1.47 3.53 8.12
C ALA A 80 -2.67 4.35 7.64
N LYS A 81 -2.45 5.57 7.16
CA LYS A 81 -3.50 6.42 6.60
C LYS A 81 -4.08 5.82 5.32
N LYS A 82 -3.22 5.39 4.39
CA LYS A 82 -3.65 4.73 3.14
C LYS A 82 -4.42 3.44 3.40
N GLU A 83 -4.01 2.67 4.39
CA GLU A 83 -4.71 1.42 4.73
C GLU A 83 -6.10 1.71 5.32
N LYS A 84 -6.22 2.73 6.18
CA LYS A 84 -7.53 3.21 6.65
C LYS A 84 -8.42 3.65 5.49
N GLU A 85 -7.90 4.45 4.57
CA GLU A 85 -8.64 4.89 3.37
C GLU A 85 -9.06 3.71 2.48
N ARG A 86 -8.21 2.68 2.32
CA ARG A 86 -8.58 1.44 1.60
C ARG A 86 -9.71 0.70 2.30
N ILE A 87 -9.65 0.54 3.62
CA ILE A 87 -10.69 -0.12 4.40
C ILE A 87 -12.00 0.68 4.33
N GLU A 88 -11.94 2.01 4.43
CA GLU A 88 -13.11 2.87 4.25
C GLU A 88 -13.71 2.75 2.84
N ASN A 89 -12.87 2.78 1.81
CA ASN A 89 -13.33 2.60 0.42
C ASN A 89 -13.93 1.21 0.19
N LEU A 90 -13.38 0.16 0.81
CA LEU A 90 -13.98 -1.18 0.79
C LEU A 90 -15.33 -1.19 1.52
N LYS A 91 -15.43 -0.60 2.72
CA LYS A 91 -16.69 -0.48 3.46
C LYS A 91 -17.74 0.34 2.72
N ASN A 92 -17.35 1.42 2.04
CA ASN A 92 -18.26 2.26 1.27
C ASN A 92 -18.69 1.60 -0.05
N ARG A 93 -17.84 0.76 -0.66
CA ARG A 93 -18.17 -0.04 -1.84
C ARG A 93 -19.02 -1.26 -1.49
N VAL A 94 -18.90 -1.79 -0.27
CA VAL A 94 -19.81 -2.78 0.31
C VAL A 94 -20.98 -2.03 0.96
N MET A 95 -21.89 -1.48 0.15
CA MET A 95 -23.18 -1.05 0.69
C MET A 95 -23.82 -2.23 1.45
N PRO A 96 -24.46 -2.00 2.62
CA PRO A 96 -25.36 -2.99 3.16
C PRO A 96 -26.49 -3.15 2.14
N PHE A 97 -26.57 -4.32 1.50
CA PHE A 97 -27.79 -4.72 0.82
C PHE A 97 -28.93 -4.52 1.82
N LYS A 98 -29.83 -3.58 1.52
CA LYS A 98 -31.03 -3.33 2.31
C LYS A 98 -31.91 -4.58 2.21
N GLY A 99 -31.61 -5.58 3.01
CA GLY A 99 -32.17 -6.92 2.92
C GLY A 99 -31.16 -7.90 3.51
N GLY A 100 -31.13 -8.00 4.83
CA GLY A 100 -30.28 -8.94 5.55
C GLY A 100 -30.56 -10.38 5.14
N GLY A 101 -29.85 -10.88 4.14
CA GLY A 101 -29.82 -12.29 3.77
C GLY A 101 -28.53 -12.91 4.25
N VAL A 102 -28.62 -13.80 5.24
CA VAL A 102 -27.52 -14.73 5.52
C VAL A 102 -27.41 -15.65 4.30
N PHE A 103 -26.31 -15.54 3.56
CA PHE A 103 -26.00 -16.45 2.46
C PHE A 103 -25.87 -17.87 3.02
N LYS A 104 -26.88 -18.72 2.81
CA LYS A 104 -26.73 -20.15 2.98
C LYS A 104 -25.91 -20.68 1.80
N LEU A 105 -24.60 -20.74 1.97
CA LEU A 105 -23.73 -21.50 1.09
C LEU A 105 -24.06 -22.98 1.27
N ASP A 106 -24.65 -23.60 0.24
CA ASP A 106 -24.88 -25.04 0.24
C ASP A 106 -23.54 -25.77 0.06
N PRO A 107 -23.26 -26.84 0.83
CA PRO A 107 -22.01 -27.61 0.71
C PRO A 107 -21.75 -28.21 -0.68
N LYS A 108 -22.75 -28.26 -1.55
CA LYS A 108 -22.62 -28.72 -2.94
C LYS A 108 -21.95 -27.65 -3.83
N ASP A 109 -22.17 -26.36 -3.56
CA ASP A 109 -21.55 -25.25 -4.31
C ASP A 109 -20.03 -25.16 -4.07
N LEU A 110 -19.57 -25.67 -2.91
CA LEU A 110 -18.14 -25.76 -2.57
C LEU A 110 -17.44 -26.95 -3.21
N LYS A 111 -18.19 -27.99 -3.65
CA LYS A 111 -17.62 -29.18 -4.30
C LYS A 111 -17.25 -28.95 -5.77
N GLU A 112 -17.89 -28.01 -6.44
CA GLU A 112 -17.60 -27.62 -7.83
C GLU A 112 -16.61 -26.43 -7.93
N PHE A 113 -16.16 -25.90 -6.79
CA PHE A 113 -15.24 -24.77 -6.72
C PHE A 113 -13.79 -25.22 -6.90
N ASN A 114 -13.29 -25.14 -8.14
CA ASN A 114 -11.90 -25.45 -8.50
C ASN A 114 -10.88 -24.35 -8.11
N GLY A 115 -11.14 -23.57 -7.07
CA GLY A 115 -10.21 -22.56 -6.54
C GLY A 115 -10.13 -21.23 -7.31
N ASP A 116 -11.02 -21.00 -8.28
CA ASP A 116 -11.03 -19.80 -9.12
C ASP A 116 -12.11 -18.79 -8.66
N PRO A 117 -11.73 -17.72 -7.93
CA PRO A 117 -12.67 -16.83 -7.23
C PRO A 117 -13.61 -16.07 -8.17
N GLU A 118 -13.21 -15.82 -9.42
CA GLU A 118 -14.07 -15.14 -10.41
C GLU A 118 -15.29 -16.00 -10.79
N LYS A 119 -15.13 -17.33 -10.86
CA LYS A 119 -16.22 -18.25 -11.21
C LYS A 119 -17.25 -18.36 -10.08
N LEU A 120 -16.80 -18.34 -8.83
CA LEU A 120 -17.69 -18.35 -7.66
C LEU A 120 -18.51 -17.06 -7.59
N LEU A 121 -17.88 -15.91 -7.79
CA LEU A 121 -18.57 -14.62 -7.84
C LEU A 121 -19.61 -14.58 -8.96
N LYS A 122 -19.28 -15.09 -10.15
CA LYS A 122 -20.20 -15.17 -11.29
C LYS A 122 -21.37 -16.13 -11.02
N HIS A 123 -21.11 -17.26 -10.35
CA HIS A 123 -22.14 -18.23 -10.00
C HIS A 123 -23.11 -17.70 -8.94
N LEU A 124 -22.57 -17.06 -7.90
CA LEU A 124 -23.36 -16.37 -6.88
C LEU A 124 -24.21 -15.27 -7.53
N TYR A 125 -23.62 -14.43 -8.38
CA TYR A 125 -24.33 -13.38 -9.10
C TYR A 125 -25.46 -13.93 -9.99
N LYS A 126 -25.23 -15.08 -10.65
CA LYS A 126 -26.24 -15.75 -11.49
C LYS A 126 -27.41 -16.33 -10.68
N LYS A 127 -27.14 -16.95 -9.52
CA LYS A 127 -28.20 -17.40 -8.58
C LYS A 127 -29.06 -16.22 -8.09
N PHE A 128 -28.46 -15.05 -7.86
CA PHE A 128 -29.19 -13.85 -7.47
C PHE A 128 -30.13 -13.32 -8.56
N ARG A 129 -29.76 -13.46 -9.84
CA ARG A 129 -30.59 -12.97 -10.96
C ARG A 129 -31.78 -13.88 -11.29
N GLN A 130 -31.79 -15.13 -10.81
CA GLN A 130 -32.87 -16.10 -11.02
C GLN A 130 -33.83 -16.19 -9.82
N GLY A 131 -33.68 -15.33 -8.81
CA GLY A 131 -34.50 -15.32 -7.59
C GLY A 131 -35.79 -14.51 -7.66
N GLU A 132 -36.11 -13.89 -8.80
CA GLU A 132 -37.37 -13.18 -9.06
C GLU A 132 -38.11 -13.81 -10.24
N GLU A 133 -38.46 -15.09 -10.14
CA GLU A 133 -39.56 -15.66 -10.93
C GLU A 133 -40.69 -16.02 -9.95
N ASP A 134 -41.45 -14.99 -9.58
CA ASP A 134 -42.84 -15.18 -9.21
C ASP A 134 -43.55 -15.80 -10.41
N LYS A 135 -44.29 -16.87 -10.13
CA LYS A 135 -45.23 -17.44 -11.09
C LYS A 135 -46.28 -16.38 -11.41
N ASP A 136 -46.33 -15.94 -12.64
CA ASP A 136 -47.61 -15.65 -13.30
C ASP A 136 -47.46 -15.80 -14.82
N ASP A 137 -48.39 -16.58 -15.38
CA ASP A 137 -48.73 -16.63 -16.79
C ASP A 137 -48.92 -15.20 -17.31
N ASP A 138 -48.15 -14.77 -18.31
CA ASP A 138 -48.73 -14.31 -19.56
C ASP A 138 -47.67 -13.92 -20.61
N LYS A 139 -47.97 -14.32 -21.83
CA LYS A 139 -47.26 -14.01 -23.08
C LYS A 139 -46.88 -12.53 -23.20
N LYS A 140 -45.63 -12.26 -23.62
CA LYS A 140 -45.31 -11.49 -24.85
C LYS A 140 -43.80 -11.44 -25.12
N GLU A 141 -43.43 -11.82 -26.34
CA GLU A 141 -42.19 -11.40 -27.01
C GLU A 141 -41.96 -9.89 -26.86
N TYR A 142 -40.70 -9.44 -26.73
CA TYR A 142 -40.03 -8.57 -27.70
C TYR A 142 -38.63 -8.12 -27.22
N LYS A 143 -37.64 -8.50 -28.03
CA LYS A 143 -36.42 -7.80 -28.48
C LYS A 143 -35.28 -7.43 -27.50
N GLU A 144 -34.12 -8.01 -27.85
CA GLU A 144 -32.77 -7.55 -27.55
C GLU A 144 -32.59 -6.10 -28.01
N ASP A 145 -32.08 -5.24 -27.13
CA ASP A 145 -31.31 -4.06 -27.53
C ASP A 145 -29.94 -4.11 -26.84
N ASN A 146 -28.93 -4.32 -27.68
CA ASN A 146 -27.55 -3.95 -27.43
C ASN A 146 -27.47 -2.44 -27.22
N ASP A 147 -26.78 -2.00 -26.16
CA ASP A 147 -25.73 -0.97 -26.24
C ASP A 147 -25.41 -0.44 -24.84
N PHE A 148 -24.26 -0.82 -24.29
CA PHE A 148 -23.55 0.03 -23.33
C PHE A 148 -22.04 -0.07 -23.59
N TYR A 149 -21.52 0.98 -24.25
CA TYR A 149 -20.09 1.30 -24.29
C TYR A 149 -19.64 1.81 -22.92
N PHE A 150 -18.48 1.34 -22.45
CA PHE A 150 -17.78 1.91 -21.31
C PHE A 150 -16.86 3.04 -21.78
N ILE A 151 -16.95 4.22 -21.13
CA ILE A 151 -15.85 5.18 -20.99
C ILE A 151 -15.47 5.19 -19.51
#